data_AF-A0A523XQS6-F1
#
_entry.id   AF-A0A523XQS6-F1
#
_cell.length_a   1.000
_cell.length_b   1.000
_cell.length_c   1.000
_cell.angle_alpha   90.00
_cell.angle_beta   90.00
_cell.angle_gamma   90.00
#
_symmetry.space_group_name_H-M   'P 1'
#
loop_
_entity.id
_entity.type
_entity.pdbx_description
1 polymer ?
#
loop_
_entity_poly.entity_id
_entity_poly.type
_entity_poly.pdbx_seq_one_letter_code
_entity_poly.pdbx_strand_id
1 'polypeptide(L)'
;MEEENTKQMYETTIKEKYPSYSYAILFLDADNINQRKIGYSLLAPLFKLLPKELQEYVKFIWEIDSEKRKMPYSFVKCCEKIFAG
;
A
#
# COMPACT_ATOMS: atom_id res chain seq x y z
N MET A 1 -17.63 -3.49 7.35
CA MET A 1 -18.06 -4.71 6.65
C MET A 1 -17.82 -4.63 5.14
N GLU A 2 -18.12 -3.52 4.45
CA GLU A 2 -17.85 -3.37 3.00
C GLU A 2 -16.37 -3.15 2.65
N GLU A 3 -15.62 -2.38 3.45
CA GLU A 3 -14.21 -2.07 3.19
C GLU A 3 -13.29 -3.30 3.31
N GLU A 4 -13.56 -4.19 4.27
CA GLU A 4 -12.79 -5.43 4.50
C GLU A 4 -12.95 -6.45 3.37
N ASN A 5 -14.18 -6.63 2.85
CA ASN A 5 -14.45 -7.52 1.72
C ASN A 5 -13.78 -7.02 0.44
N THR A 6 -13.82 -5.70 0.22
CA THR A 6 -13.18 -5.06 -0.94
C THR A 6 -11.67 -5.22 -0.86
N LYS A 7 -11.07 -5.01 0.32
CA LYS A 7 -9.64 -5.21 0.55
C LYS A 7 -9.18 -6.64 0.23
N GLN A 8 -9.89 -7.65 0.73
CA GLN A 8 -9.54 -9.06 0.50
C GLN A 8 -9.64 -9.48 -0.97
N MET A 9 -10.67 -9.02 -1.70
CA MET A 9 -10.79 -9.27 -3.14
C MET A 9 -9.64 -8.66 -3.94
N TYR A 10 -9.28 -7.41 -3.63
CA TYR A 10 -8.17 -6.73 -4.29
C TYR A 10 -6.83 -7.40 -3.95
N GLU A 11 -6.60 -7.76 -2.69
CA GLU A 11 -5.37 -8.38 -2.22
C GLU A 11 -5.08 -9.72 -2.94
N THR A 12 -6.09 -10.59 -3.03
CA THR A 12 -5.96 -11.90 -3.69
C THR A 12 -5.65 -11.71 -5.19
N THR A 13 -6.39 -10.83 -5.86
CA THR A 13 -6.24 -10.56 -7.29
C THR A 13 -4.90 -9.90 -7.62
N ILE A 14 -4.44 -8.96 -6.79
CA ILE A 14 -3.20 -8.21 -7.00
C ILE A 14 -1.97 -9.09 -6.73
N LYS A 15 -1.98 -9.93 -5.68
CA LYS A 15 -0.88 -10.85 -5.38
C LYS A 15 -0.64 -11.88 -6.50
N GLU A 16 -1.72 -12.39 -7.08
CA GLU A 16 -1.66 -13.35 -8.19
C GLU A 16 -1.17 -12.70 -9.50
N LYS A 17 -1.66 -11.50 -9.82
CA LYS A 17 -1.27 -10.78 -11.04
C LYS A 17 0.15 -10.21 -11.00
N TYR A 18 0.65 -9.85 -9.81
CA TYR A 18 1.90 -9.09 -9.65
C TYR A 18 2.89 -9.78 -8.69
N PRO A 19 3.34 -11.02 -8.98
CA PRO A 19 4.16 -11.82 -8.07
C PRO A 19 5.52 -11.16 -7.73
N SER A 20 6.07 -10.35 -8.64
CA SER A 20 7.32 -9.60 -8.44
C SER A 20 7.23 -8.55 -7.31
N TYR A 21 6.02 -8.17 -6.88
CA TYR A 21 5.77 -7.21 -5.81
C TYR A 21 5.25 -7.87 -4.52
N SER A 22 5.20 -9.21 -4.48
CA SER A 22 4.65 -10.01 -3.38
C SER A 22 5.14 -9.57 -1.99
N TYR A 23 6.45 -9.35 -1.82
CA TYR A 23 7.02 -8.91 -0.55
C TYR A 23 6.55 -7.52 -0.11
N ALA A 24 6.45 -6.57 -1.05
CA ALA A 24 5.98 -5.24 -0.74
C ALA A 24 4.50 -5.25 -0.34
N ILE A 25 3.68 -6.04 -1.06
CA ILE A 25 2.26 -6.22 -0.74
C ILE A 25 2.10 -6.91 0.62
N LEU A 26 2.85 -7.98 0.89
CA LEU A 26 2.82 -8.70 2.17
C LEU A 26 3.14 -7.78 3.36
N PHE A 27 4.04 -6.82 3.17
CA PHE A 27 4.34 -5.83 4.20
C PHE A 27 3.23 -4.81 4.42
N LEU A 28 2.45 -4.45 3.38
CA LEU A 28 1.28 -3.58 3.53
C LEU A 28 0.14 -4.24 4.31
N ASP A 29 0.01 -5.57 4.19
CA ASP A 29 -1.04 -6.32 4.86
C ASP A 29 -0.71 -6.65 6.33
N ALA A 30 0.54 -6.49 6.74
CA ALA A 30 0.97 -6.81 8.09
C ALA A 30 0.28 -5.95 9.16
N ASP A 31 0.00 -6.52 10.33
CA ASP A 31 -0.51 -5.77 11.50
C ASP A 31 0.57 -4.90 12.17
N ASN A 32 1.84 -5.10 11.79
CA ASN A 32 2.95 -4.36 12.34
C ASN A 32 3.22 -3.06 11.55
N ILE A 33 3.19 -1.92 12.24
CA ILE A 33 3.43 -0.61 11.63
C ILE A 33 4.80 -0.47 10.95
N ASN A 34 5.85 -1.10 11.50
CA ASN A 34 7.19 -1.05 10.89
C ASN A 34 7.22 -1.83 9.57
N GLN A 35 6.49 -2.94 9.50
CA GLN A 35 6.35 -3.70 8.26
C GLN A 35 5.57 -2.88 7.22
N ARG A 36 4.43 -2.27 7.58
CA ARG A 36 3.70 -1.37 6.66
C ARG A 36 4.57 -0.25 6.13
N LYS A 37 5.35 0.38 7.01
CA LYS A 37 6.30 1.43 6.62
C LYS A 37 7.32 0.91 5.59
N ILE A 38 7.86 -0.30 5.77
CA ILE A 38 8.76 -0.94 4.80
C ILE A 38 8.03 -1.15 3.46
N GLY A 39 6.80 -1.68 3.47
CA GLY A 39 5.99 -1.88 2.26
C GLY A 39 5.82 -0.58 1.47
N TYR A 40 5.40 0.50 2.14
CA TYR A 40 5.28 1.82 1.51
C TYR A 40 6.63 2.37 1.03
N SER A 41 7.70 2.21 1.80
CA SER A 41 9.05 2.64 1.39
C SER A 41 9.57 1.92 0.15
N LEU A 42 9.21 0.65 -0.05
CA LEU A 42 9.58 -0.11 -1.24
C LEU A 42 8.80 0.34 -2.48
N LEU A 43 7.51 0.67 -2.31
CA LEU A 43 6.63 1.02 -3.43
C LEU A 43 6.69 2.50 -3.82
N ALA A 44 6.93 3.41 -2.87
CA ALA A 44 6.93 4.85 -3.13
C ALA A 44 7.90 5.31 -4.24
N PRO A 45 9.16 4.85 -4.29
CA PRO A 45 10.09 5.23 -5.36
C PRO A 45 9.68 4.69 -6.74
N LEU A 46 9.00 3.56 -6.77
CA LEU A 46 8.59 2.88 -8.00
C LEU A 46 7.17 3.25 -8.43
N PHE A 47 6.44 4.03 -7.63
CA PHE A 47 4.99 4.18 -7.75
C PHE A 47 4.51 4.54 -9.16
N LYS A 48 5.17 5.51 -9.82
CA LYS A 48 4.83 5.93 -11.19
C LYS A 48 5.14 4.90 -12.27
N LEU A 49 5.98 3.91 -11.97
CA LEU A 49 6.36 2.81 -12.85
C LEU A 49 5.49 1.57 -12.63
N LEU A 50 4.70 1.53 -11.55
CA LEU A 50 3.83 0.39 -11.26
C LEU A 50 2.69 0.33 -12.30
N PRO A 51 2.16 -0.87 -12.60
CA PRO A 51 0.91 -1.02 -13.34
C PRO A 51 -0.23 -0.24 -12.68
N LYS A 52 -1.15 0.32 -13.48
CA LYS A 52 -2.26 1.18 -12.98
C LYS A 52 -3.07 0.50 -11.87
N GLU A 53 -3.42 -0.76 -12.05
CA GLU A 53 -4.18 -1.54 -11.06
C GLU A 53 -3.44 -1.63 -9.71
N LEU A 54 -2.11 -1.76 -9.73
CA LEU A 54 -1.30 -1.81 -8.52
C LEU A 54 -1.15 -0.42 -7.89
N GLN A 55 -1.09 0.65 -8.69
CA GLN A 55 -1.14 2.02 -8.17
C GLN A 55 -2.46 2.27 -7.43
N GLU A 56 -3.60 1.90 -8.02
CA GLU A 56 -4.92 2.02 -7.42
C GLU A 56 -5.03 1.24 -6.12
N TYR A 57 -4.52 0.00 -6.08
CA TYR A 57 -4.46 -0.79 -4.86
C TYR A 57 -3.63 -0.10 -3.75
N VAL A 58 -2.43 0.38 -4.07
CA VAL A 58 -1.57 1.07 -3.09
C VAL A 58 -2.25 2.34 -2.55
N LYS A 59 -2.93 3.11 -3.42
CA LYS A 59 -3.73 4.28 -3.01
C LYS A 59 -4.86 3.88 -2.07
N PHE A 60 -5.65 2.87 -2.45
CA PHE A 60 -6.74 2.36 -1.64
C PHE A 60 -6.25 1.95 -0.24
N ILE A 61 -5.20 1.12 -0.17
CA ILE A 61 -4.62 0.68 1.11
C ILE A 61 -4.12 1.88 1.93
N TRP A 62 -3.44 2.85 1.30
CA TRP A 62 -2.99 4.07 1.97
C TRP A 62 -4.13 4.92 2.55
N GLU A 63 -5.24 5.03 1.84
CA GLU A 63 -6.42 5.78 2.27
C GLU A 63 -7.04 5.18 3.54
N ILE A 64 -7.20 3.85 3.55
CA ILE A 64 -7.82 3.11 4.66
C ILE A 64 -6.84 2.72 5.79
N ASP A 65 -5.53 2.89 5.61
CA ASP A 65 -4.55 2.56 6.65
C ASP A 65 -4.69 3.50 7.86
N SER A 66 -5.35 3.01 8.90
CA SER A 66 -5.55 3.74 10.16
C SER A 66 -4.26 3.98 10.94
N GLU A 67 -3.24 3.13 10.73
CA GLU A 67 -1.97 3.17 11.44
C GLU A 67 -1.03 4.25 10.88
N LYS A 68 -1.34 4.85 9.72
CA LYS A 68 -0.55 5.96 9.15
C LYS A 68 -0.36 7.12 10.13
N ARG A 69 -1.30 7.33 11.05
CA ARG A 69 -1.22 8.40 12.09
C ARG A 69 -0.10 8.18 13.10
N LYS A 70 0.36 6.94 13.26
CA LYS A 70 1.46 6.58 14.16
C LYS A 70 2.83 6.63 13.45
N MET A 71 2.86 6.83 12.13
CA MET A 71 4.09 6.99 11.35
C MET A 71 4.63 8.43 11.47
N PRO A 72 5.93 8.66 11.22
CA PRO A 72 6.48 10.02 11.23
C PRO A 72 5.75 10.95 10.25
N TYR A 73 5.43 12.17 10.68
CA TYR A 73 4.69 13.13 9.85
C TYR A 73 5.34 13.39 8.47
N SER A 74 6.67 13.53 8.43
CA SER A 74 7.42 13.71 7.18
C SER A 74 7.26 12.54 6.21
N PHE A 75 7.18 11.32 6.74
CA PHE A 75 6.92 10.12 5.96
C PHE A 75 5.52 10.13 5.38
N VAL A 76 4.51 10.41 6.21
CA VAL A 76 3.11 10.49 5.79
C VAL A 76 2.94 11.52 4.67
N LYS A 77 3.52 12.71 4.82
CA LYS A 77 3.46 13.76 3.78
C LYS A 77 4.18 13.38 2.50
N CYS A 78 5.24 12.58 2.57
CA CYS A 78 5.93 12.07 1.39
C CYS A 78 5.03 11.10 0.61
N CYS A 79 4.48 10.10 1.31
CA CYS A 79 3.55 9.13 0.72
C CYS A 79 2.29 9.80 0.15
N GLU A 80 1.67 10.74 0.87
CA GLU A 80 0.53 11.51 0.36
C GLU A 80 0.85 12.22 -0.96
N LYS A 81 2.03 12.85 -1.10
CA LYS A 81 2.44 13.51 -2.34
C LYS A 81 2.66 12.54 -3.50
N ILE A 82 3.19 11.35 -3.22
CA ILE A 82 3.50 10.36 -4.24
C ILE A 82 2.21 9.66 -4.70
N PHE A 83 1.34 9.29 -3.76
CA PHE A 83 0.15 8.48 -4.02
C PHE A 83 -1.08 9.30 -4.40
N ALA A 84 -1.15 10.60 -4.10
CA ALA A 84 -2.26 11.46 -4.53
C ALA A 84 -2.21 11.88 -6.02
N GLY A 85 -1.13 11.52 -6.73
CA GLY A 85 -0.88 11.89 -8.13
C GLY A 85 -1.67 11.08 -9.16
#